data_AF-A0A165TMS0-F1
#
_entry.id   AF-A0A165TMS0-F1
#
_cell.length_a   1.000
_cell.length_b   1.000
_cell.length_c   1.000
_cell.angle_alpha   90.00
_cell.angle_beta   90.00
_cell.angle_gamma   90.00
#
_symmetry.space_group_name_H-M   'P 1'
#
loop_
_entity.id
_entity.type
_entity.pdbx_description
1 polymer ?
#
loop_
_entity_poly.entity_id
_entity_poly.type
_entity_poly.pdbx_seq_one_letter_code
_entity_poly.pdbx_strand_id
1 'polypeptide(L)'
;MDEKAQEELMKAISGSGEIQNPVLYAEIAQGKELNESLDSLLVRFRGFSAPGYSQDQWLALLDKMKEFESQLVNFPILHFMYGYMARTALNAQLFDEAVMYANGGLKLALASDDAEGVRSMNAIRCDICCATDKWDLAAALYEEMHPGTTESSDRTYAMLCRNARAIDGPSDALCEKATPKSLRFVDTLEGKKEASIRLIMKSLHIKRAAAKKYVASAEERANIGESW
;
A
#
# COMPACT_ATOMS: atom_id res chain seq x y z
N MET A 1 -27.73 17.37 16.32
CA MET A 1 -26.99 17.70 15.08
C MET A 1 -27.93 18.54 14.25
N ASP A 2 -27.49 19.70 13.79
CA ASP A 2 -28.31 20.60 12.97
C ASP A 2 -28.70 19.88 11.67
N GLU A 3 -29.98 19.96 11.30
CA GLU A 3 -30.57 19.37 10.10
C GLU A 3 -29.81 19.83 8.84
N LYS A 4 -29.28 21.06 8.88
CA LYS A 4 -28.42 21.64 7.86
C LYS A 4 -27.07 20.91 7.71
N ALA A 5 -26.48 20.46 8.81
CA ALA A 5 -25.22 19.72 8.79
C ALA A 5 -25.39 18.30 8.22
N GLN A 6 -26.55 17.69 8.46
CA GLN A 6 -26.91 16.42 7.79
C GLN A 6 -27.14 16.62 6.29
N GLU A 7 -27.80 17.71 5.89
CA GLU A 7 -28.07 17.99 4.48
C GLU A 7 -26.79 18.32 3.68
N GLU A 8 -25.88 19.10 4.25
CA GLU A 8 -24.57 19.40 3.65
C GLU A 8 -23.69 18.14 3.53
N LEU A 9 -23.71 17.26 4.54
CA LEU A 9 -23.01 15.97 4.48
C LEU A 9 -23.59 15.07 3.37
N MET A 10 -24.91 15.04 3.23
CA MET A 10 -25.58 14.27 2.17
C MET A 10 -25.28 14.84 0.78
N LYS A 11 -25.19 16.16 0.62
CA LYS A 11 -24.77 16.83 -0.63
C LYS A 11 -23.31 16.54 -0.99
N ALA A 12 -22.41 16.50 -0.01
CA ALA A 12 -21.02 16.10 -0.21
C ALA A 12 -20.88 14.63 -0.62
N ILE A 13 -21.78 13.75 -0.13
CA ILE A 13 -21.85 12.34 -0.52
C ILE A 13 -22.45 12.16 -1.93
N SER A 14 -23.36 13.04 -2.37
CA SER A 14 -24.06 12.95 -3.66
C SER A 14 -23.33 13.56 -4.87
N GLY A 15 -22.10 14.06 -4.70
CA GLY A 15 -21.19 14.37 -5.81
C GLY A 15 -21.46 15.65 -6.63
N SER A 16 -22.23 16.62 -6.12
CA SER A 16 -22.62 17.82 -6.88
C SER A 16 -21.90 19.13 -6.51
N GLY A 17 -20.65 19.06 -6.05
CA GLY A 17 -19.78 20.24 -5.92
C GLY A 17 -18.37 19.89 -5.46
N GLU A 18 -17.39 20.72 -5.83
CA GLU A 18 -16.01 20.72 -5.29
C GLU A 18 -16.01 21.09 -3.79
N ILE A 19 -16.71 20.32 -2.96
CA ILE A 19 -16.54 20.39 -1.52
C ILE A 19 -15.29 19.57 -1.22
N GLN A 20 -14.17 20.27 -1.11
CA GLN A 20 -12.91 19.74 -0.58
C GLN A 20 -13.18 19.05 0.76
N ASN A 21 -13.23 17.72 0.76
CA ASN A 21 -13.58 16.92 1.93
C ASN A 21 -12.42 16.95 2.94
N PRO A 22 -12.58 17.58 4.12
CA PRO A 22 -11.49 17.75 5.10
C PRO A 22 -10.86 16.43 5.55
N VAL A 23 -11.63 15.33 5.51
CA VAL A 23 -11.13 13.99 5.83
C VAL A 23 -10.07 13.53 4.82
N LEU A 24 -10.27 13.81 3.53
CA LEU A 24 -9.31 13.40 2.49
C LEU A 24 -7.99 14.17 2.60
N TYR A 25 -8.05 15.48 2.92
CA TYR A 25 -6.84 16.28 3.16
C TYR A 25 -6.07 15.81 4.40
N ALA A 26 -6.77 15.48 5.48
CA ALA A 26 -6.15 14.92 6.67
C ALA A 26 -5.46 13.58 6.36
N GLU A 27 -6.06 12.73 5.52
CA GLU A 27 -5.43 11.47 5.09
C GLU A 27 -4.19 11.68 4.22
N ILE A 28 -4.21 12.66 3.30
CA ILE A 28 -3.02 13.02 2.51
C ILE A 28 -1.90 13.51 3.42
N ALA A 29 -2.21 14.40 4.37
CA ALA A 29 -1.23 14.91 5.32
C ALA A 29 -0.63 13.79 6.19
N GLN A 30 -1.46 12.91 6.74
CA GLN A 30 -1.00 11.76 7.53
C GLN A 30 -0.16 10.79 6.69
N GLY A 31 -0.56 10.51 5.44
CA GLY A 31 0.23 9.69 4.53
C GLY A 31 1.62 10.28 4.28
N LYS A 32 1.71 11.61 4.13
CA LYS A 32 2.98 12.33 4.00
C LYS A 32 3.84 12.20 5.26
N GLU A 33 3.28 12.37 6.44
CA GLU A 33 4.00 12.21 7.72
C GLU A 33 4.57 10.79 7.90
N LEU A 34 3.80 9.77 7.47
CA LEU A 34 4.26 8.38 7.47
C LEU A 34 5.43 8.17 6.50
N ASN A 35 5.38 8.79 5.31
CA ASN A 35 6.50 8.76 4.36
C ASN A 35 7.74 9.47 4.91
N GLU A 36 7.60 10.68 5.47
CA GLU A 36 8.72 11.43 6.07
C GLU A 36 9.36 10.65 7.24
N SER A 37 8.56 9.91 8.00
CA SER A 37 9.03 9.00 9.04
C SER A 37 9.83 7.83 8.45
N LEU A 38 9.37 7.23 7.35
CA LEU A 38 10.08 6.18 6.62
C LEU A 38 11.42 6.69 6.08
N ASP A 39 11.43 7.83 5.41
CA ASP A 39 12.64 8.45 4.84
C ASP A 39 13.68 8.70 5.93
N SER A 40 13.25 9.19 7.08
CA SER A 40 14.12 9.42 8.25
C SER A 40 14.81 8.14 8.75
N LEU A 41 14.12 7.00 8.71
CA LEU A 41 14.70 5.70 9.05
C LEU A 41 15.63 5.17 7.95
N LEU A 42 15.23 5.31 6.67
CA LEU A 42 16.01 4.85 5.51
C LEU A 42 17.36 5.56 5.41
N VAL A 43 17.41 6.87 5.66
CA VAL A 43 18.67 7.65 5.64
C VAL A 43 19.72 7.10 6.62
N ARG A 44 19.29 6.46 7.71
CA ARG A 44 20.15 5.88 8.74
C ARG A 44 20.39 4.38 8.55
N PHE A 45 19.65 3.73 7.67
CA PHE A 45 19.77 2.31 7.41
C PHE A 45 21.10 1.99 6.72
N ARG A 46 21.85 1.03 7.27
CA ARG A 46 23.15 0.57 6.74
C ARG A 46 23.21 -0.96 6.60
N GLY A 47 22.05 -1.62 6.65
CA GLY A 47 21.94 -3.09 6.68
C GLY A 47 21.52 -3.63 8.06
N PHE A 48 21.01 -4.86 8.07
CA PHE A 48 20.48 -5.51 9.29
C PHE A 48 21.56 -5.80 10.34
N SER A 49 22.82 -5.92 9.93
CA SER A 49 23.96 -6.20 10.82
C SER A 49 24.71 -4.95 11.25
N ALA A 50 24.26 -3.76 10.86
CA ALA A 50 24.95 -2.52 11.19
C ALA A 50 24.76 -2.16 12.68
N PRO A 51 25.80 -1.66 13.37
CA PRO A 51 25.66 -1.14 14.72
C PRO A 51 24.60 -0.03 14.77
N GLY A 52 23.64 -0.15 15.70
CA GLY A 52 22.55 0.81 15.86
C GLY A 52 21.30 0.54 15.02
N TYR A 53 21.29 -0.53 14.20
CA TYR A 53 20.03 -1.02 13.65
C TYR A 53 19.10 -1.50 14.79
N SER A 54 17.85 -1.02 14.76
CA SER A 54 16.79 -1.42 15.70
C SER A 54 15.55 -1.79 14.91
N GLN A 55 15.12 -3.05 15.03
CA GLN A 55 13.91 -3.56 14.40
C GLN A 55 12.65 -2.89 14.94
N ASP A 56 12.64 -2.52 16.24
CA ASP A 56 11.49 -1.94 16.93
C ASP A 56 10.97 -0.66 16.28
N GLN A 57 11.87 0.19 15.76
CA GLN A 57 11.48 1.43 15.08
C GLN A 57 10.71 1.15 13.79
N TRP A 58 11.08 0.10 13.05
CA TRP A 58 10.41 -0.32 11.83
C TRP A 58 9.06 -0.97 12.13
N LEU A 59 9.00 -1.81 13.17
CA LEU A 59 7.74 -2.41 13.64
C LEU A 59 6.74 -1.33 14.06
N ALA A 60 7.18 -0.38 14.88
CA ALA A 60 6.32 0.71 15.34
C ALA A 60 5.81 1.60 14.18
N LEU A 61 6.64 1.84 13.15
CA LEU A 61 6.20 2.57 11.96
C LEU A 61 5.21 1.76 11.14
N LEU A 62 5.46 0.46 10.94
CA LEU A 62 4.57 -0.41 10.18
C LEU A 62 3.20 -0.51 10.84
N ASP A 63 3.14 -0.61 12.17
CA ASP A 63 1.87 -0.64 12.91
C ASP A 63 1.05 0.63 12.68
N LYS A 64 1.70 1.81 12.68
CA LYS A 64 1.04 3.08 12.33
C LYS A 64 0.52 3.09 10.89
N MET A 65 1.29 2.55 9.94
CA MET A 65 0.84 2.46 8.55
C MET A 65 -0.34 1.49 8.38
N LYS A 66 -0.35 0.36 9.10
CA LYS A 66 -1.47 -0.59 9.12
C LYS A 66 -2.72 0.02 9.74
N GLU A 67 -2.57 0.77 10.83
CA GLU A 67 -3.67 1.50 11.44
C GLU A 67 -4.26 2.51 10.44
N PHE A 68 -3.41 3.28 9.78
CA PHE A 68 -3.81 4.21 8.72
C PHE A 68 -4.56 3.51 7.58
N GLU A 69 -4.02 2.43 7.01
CA GLU A 69 -4.67 1.60 5.97
C GLU A 69 -6.07 1.14 6.40
N SER A 70 -6.21 0.71 7.66
CA SER A 70 -7.47 0.18 8.20
C SER A 70 -8.58 1.24 8.29
N GLN A 71 -8.21 2.51 8.39
CA GLN A 71 -9.12 3.65 8.57
C GLN A 71 -9.30 4.49 7.30
N LEU A 72 -8.53 4.21 6.25
CA LEU A 72 -8.45 5.02 5.02
C LEU A 72 -9.80 5.13 4.29
N VAL A 73 -10.19 6.34 3.90
CA VAL A 73 -11.32 6.62 3.01
C VAL A 73 -10.82 6.76 1.57
N ASN A 74 -9.68 7.43 1.38
CA ASN A 74 -9.05 7.69 0.10
C ASN A 74 -8.21 6.50 -0.40
N PHE A 75 -8.86 5.43 -0.86
CA PHE A 75 -8.17 4.23 -1.36
C PHE A 75 -7.11 4.47 -2.46
N PRO A 76 -7.23 5.46 -3.37
CA PRO A 76 -6.17 5.80 -4.31
C PRO A 76 -4.79 6.05 -3.69
N ILE A 77 -4.71 6.51 -2.42
CA ILE A 77 -3.43 6.67 -1.70
C ILE A 77 -2.66 5.33 -1.60
N LEU A 78 -3.33 4.19 -1.70
CA LEU A 78 -2.69 2.87 -1.62
C LEU A 78 -1.72 2.58 -2.78
N HIS A 79 -1.82 3.29 -3.92
CA HIS A 79 -0.85 3.18 -5.01
C HIS A 79 0.59 3.45 -4.54
N PHE A 80 0.76 4.41 -3.63
CA PHE A 80 2.06 4.80 -3.10
C PHE A 80 2.34 4.09 -1.77
N MET A 81 1.33 3.99 -0.90
CA MET A 81 1.50 3.48 0.47
C MET A 81 1.96 2.03 0.52
N TYR A 82 1.52 1.17 -0.40
CA TYR A 82 1.97 -0.23 -0.36
C TYR A 82 3.47 -0.39 -0.59
N GLY A 83 4.10 0.48 -1.38
CA GLY A 83 5.56 0.50 -1.49
C GLY A 83 6.23 0.85 -0.16
N TYR A 84 5.71 1.85 0.54
CA TYR A 84 6.22 2.27 1.86
C TYR A 84 6.03 1.17 2.90
N MET A 85 4.85 0.54 2.93
CA MET A 85 4.57 -0.57 3.85
C MET A 85 5.44 -1.78 3.56
N ALA A 86 5.65 -2.13 2.28
CA ALA A 86 6.52 -3.24 1.89
C ALA A 86 7.97 -3.00 2.32
N ARG A 87 8.50 -1.79 2.07
CA ARG A 87 9.86 -1.40 2.48
C ARG A 87 10.01 -1.39 4.01
N THR A 88 9.01 -0.87 4.72
CA THR A 88 8.99 -0.84 6.19
C THR A 88 8.94 -2.26 6.76
N ALA A 89 8.08 -3.13 6.21
CA ALA A 89 7.97 -4.53 6.62
C ALA A 89 9.25 -5.33 6.34
N LEU A 90 9.90 -5.11 5.18
CA LEU A 90 11.20 -5.70 4.87
C LEU A 90 12.25 -5.29 5.92
N ASN A 91 12.33 -4.00 6.23
CA ASN A 91 13.29 -3.50 7.22
C ASN A 91 12.92 -3.87 8.66
N ALA A 92 11.65 -4.24 8.91
CA ALA A 92 11.19 -4.88 10.13
C ALA A 92 11.40 -6.41 10.13
N GLN A 93 12.00 -6.98 9.07
CA GLN A 93 12.20 -8.43 8.88
C GLN A 93 10.91 -9.27 8.92
N LEU A 94 9.77 -8.66 8.56
CA LEU A 94 8.49 -9.33 8.38
C LEU A 94 8.31 -9.69 6.90
N PHE A 95 9.07 -10.67 6.42
CA PHE A 95 9.20 -10.95 4.99
C PHE A 95 7.88 -11.34 4.31
N ASP A 96 7.02 -12.11 4.98
CA ASP A 96 5.70 -12.48 4.42
C ASP A 96 4.81 -11.25 4.20
N GLU A 97 4.84 -10.29 5.14
CA GLU A 97 4.11 -9.04 4.99
C GLU A 97 4.74 -8.13 3.94
N ALA A 98 6.08 -8.10 3.85
CA ALA A 98 6.79 -7.35 2.83
C ALA A 98 6.40 -7.85 1.43
N VAL A 99 6.35 -9.18 1.23
CA VAL A 99 5.87 -9.80 -0.02
C VAL A 99 4.41 -9.42 -0.27
N MET A 100 3.55 -9.54 0.75
CA MET A 100 2.13 -9.20 0.64
C MET A 100 1.93 -7.76 0.14
N TYR A 101 2.58 -6.77 0.76
CA TYR A 101 2.46 -5.37 0.37
C TYR A 101 3.11 -5.08 -0.98
N ALA A 102 4.27 -5.66 -1.28
CA ALA A 102 4.93 -5.49 -2.59
C ALA A 102 4.06 -6.02 -3.74
N ASN A 103 3.42 -7.19 -3.55
CA ASN A 103 2.47 -7.73 -4.52
C ASN A 103 1.22 -6.84 -4.66
N GLY A 104 0.74 -6.27 -3.54
CA GLY A 104 -0.35 -5.30 -3.56
C GLY A 104 -0.03 -4.08 -4.43
N GLY A 105 1.14 -3.48 -4.20
CA GLY A 105 1.64 -2.36 -5.01
C GLY A 105 1.85 -2.73 -6.47
N LEU A 106 2.44 -3.91 -6.74
CA LEU A 106 2.70 -4.37 -8.11
C LEU A 106 1.41 -4.54 -8.90
N LYS A 107 0.35 -5.11 -8.29
CA LYS A 107 -0.95 -5.25 -8.94
C LYS A 107 -1.57 -3.89 -9.28
N LEU A 108 -1.44 -2.90 -8.39
CA LEU A 108 -1.92 -1.54 -8.65
C LEU A 108 -1.13 -0.87 -9.78
N ALA A 109 0.19 -0.99 -9.77
CA ALA A 109 1.05 -0.42 -10.80
C ALA A 109 0.75 -1.03 -12.19
N LEU A 110 0.60 -2.36 -12.27
CA LEU A 110 0.21 -3.05 -13.50
C LEU A 110 -1.18 -2.63 -13.98
N ALA A 111 -2.15 -2.49 -13.07
CA ALA A 111 -3.52 -2.08 -13.44
C ALA A 111 -3.59 -0.63 -13.96
N SER A 112 -2.60 0.19 -13.64
CA SER A 112 -2.52 1.60 -14.08
C SER A 112 -1.45 1.86 -15.14
N ASP A 113 -0.86 0.81 -15.73
CA ASP A 113 0.23 0.91 -16.69
C ASP A 113 1.43 1.76 -16.19
N ASP A 114 1.66 1.77 -14.87
CA ASP A 114 2.74 2.51 -14.23
C ASP A 114 4.04 1.70 -14.25
N ALA A 115 4.81 1.85 -15.33
CA ALA A 115 6.08 1.15 -15.52
C ALA A 115 7.12 1.50 -14.43
N GLU A 116 7.07 2.69 -13.85
CA GLU A 116 7.98 3.08 -12.77
C GLU A 116 7.58 2.42 -11.45
N GLY A 117 6.29 2.40 -11.14
CA GLY A 117 5.71 1.65 -10.03
C GLY A 117 6.04 0.15 -10.10
N VAL A 118 5.90 -0.47 -11.28
CA VAL A 118 6.27 -1.88 -11.50
C VAL A 118 7.74 -2.11 -11.18
N ARG A 119 8.65 -1.28 -11.71
CA ARG A 119 10.09 -1.38 -11.42
C ARG A 119 10.37 -1.18 -9.92
N SER A 120 9.76 -0.20 -9.29
CA SER A 120 9.93 0.08 -7.86
C SER A 120 9.49 -1.10 -6.98
N MET A 121 8.35 -1.74 -7.30
CA MET A 121 7.87 -2.90 -6.55
C MET A 121 8.74 -4.13 -6.79
N ASN A 122 9.21 -4.34 -8.01
CA ASN A 122 10.17 -5.41 -8.32
C ASN A 122 11.52 -5.20 -7.61
N ALA A 123 11.94 -3.95 -7.40
CA ALA A 123 13.15 -3.66 -6.63
C ALA A 123 12.99 -4.08 -5.16
N ILE A 124 11.84 -3.79 -4.55
CA ILE A 124 11.54 -4.27 -3.19
C ILE A 124 11.49 -5.80 -3.14
N ARG A 125 10.85 -6.46 -4.12
CA ARG A 125 10.82 -7.93 -4.22
C ARG A 125 12.22 -8.54 -4.38
N CYS A 126 13.08 -7.91 -5.18
CA CYS A 126 14.48 -8.29 -5.31
C CYS A 126 15.21 -8.20 -3.97
N ASP A 127 15.01 -7.12 -3.21
CA ASP A 127 15.62 -6.97 -1.88
C ASP A 127 15.09 -8.00 -0.87
N ILE A 128 13.80 -8.36 -0.93
CA ILE A 128 13.22 -9.44 -0.12
C ILE A 128 13.88 -10.78 -0.47
N CYS A 129 14.05 -11.07 -1.75
CA CYS A 129 14.76 -12.28 -2.20
C CYS A 129 16.19 -12.32 -1.65
N CYS A 130 16.95 -11.22 -1.76
CA CYS A 130 18.29 -11.11 -1.18
C CYS A 130 18.27 -11.35 0.34
N ALA A 131 17.30 -10.79 1.06
CA ALA A 131 17.19 -10.93 2.51
C ALA A 131 16.77 -12.33 2.98
N THR A 132 16.21 -13.14 2.09
CA THR A 132 15.72 -14.51 2.36
C THR A 132 16.53 -15.57 1.62
N ASP A 133 17.73 -15.21 1.16
CA ASP A 133 18.67 -16.07 0.43
C ASP A 133 18.11 -16.67 -0.87
N LYS A 134 17.12 -16.03 -1.50
CA LYS A 134 16.54 -16.46 -2.79
C LYS A 134 17.25 -15.79 -3.97
N TRP A 135 18.57 -15.98 -4.07
CA TRP A 135 19.43 -15.20 -4.96
C TRP A 135 19.17 -15.40 -6.46
N ASP A 136 18.74 -16.59 -6.87
CA ASP A 136 18.33 -16.89 -8.24
C ASP A 136 17.12 -16.04 -8.66
N LEU A 137 16.10 -15.93 -7.80
CA LEU A 137 14.95 -15.07 -8.01
C LEU A 137 15.33 -13.58 -7.97
N ALA A 138 16.24 -13.19 -7.07
CA ALA A 138 16.75 -11.83 -7.03
C ALA A 138 17.44 -11.45 -8.34
N ALA A 139 18.29 -12.33 -8.89
CA ALA A 139 18.97 -12.11 -10.17
C ALA A 139 17.96 -11.97 -11.32
N ALA A 140 16.96 -12.85 -11.39
CA ALA A 140 15.92 -12.80 -12.42
C ALA A 140 15.10 -11.49 -12.37
N LEU A 141 14.69 -11.06 -11.17
CA LEU A 141 14.00 -9.78 -10.98
C LEU A 141 14.89 -8.59 -11.36
N TYR A 142 16.18 -8.65 -11.01
CA TYR A 142 17.12 -7.58 -11.32
C TYR A 142 17.33 -7.42 -12.83
N GLU A 143 17.44 -8.52 -13.56
CA GLU A 143 17.56 -8.54 -15.03
C GLU A 143 16.30 -8.01 -15.71
N GLU A 144 15.10 -8.36 -15.20
CA GLU A 144 13.84 -7.83 -15.72
C GLU A 144 13.76 -6.30 -15.57
N MET A 145 14.25 -5.76 -14.45
CA MET A 145 14.29 -4.31 -14.21
C MET A 145 15.39 -3.59 -15.01
N HIS A 146 16.45 -4.31 -15.40
CA HIS A 146 17.60 -3.77 -16.14
C HIS A 146 17.90 -4.63 -17.37
N PRO A 147 17.04 -4.58 -18.42
CA PRO A 147 17.21 -5.42 -19.59
C PRO A 147 18.57 -5.25 -20.25
N GLY A 148 19.22 -6.37 -20.59
CA GLY A 148 20.54 -6.37 -21.21
C GLY A 148 21.71 -6.22 -20.23
N THR A 149 21.45 -6.22 -18.92
CA THR A 149 22.52 -6.32 -17.91
C THR A 149 23.23 -7.66 -18.01
N THR A 150 24.54 -7.68 -17.75
CA THR A 150 25.39 -8.87 -17.77
C THR A 150 26.33 -8.86 -16.57
N GLU A 151 26.86 -10.02 -16.17
CA GLU A 151 27.82 -10.11 -15.06
C GLU A 151 29.09 -9.27 -15.30
N SER A 152 29.45 -9.03 -16.56
CA SER A 152 30.58 -8.17 -16.91
C SER A 152 30.27 -6.67 -16.87
N SER A 153 29.01 -6.29 -17.09
CA SER A 153 28.61 -4.88 -17.22
C SER A 153 28.06 -4.29 -15.91
N ASP A 154 27.53 -5.12 -15.01
CA ASP A 154 26.91 -4.68 -13.77
C ASP A 154 27.40 -5.51 -12.58
N ARG A 155 28.05 -4.82 -11.64
CA ARG A 155 28.60 -5.42 -10.42
C ARG A 155 27.53 -5.99 -9.50
N THR A 156 26.36 -5.36 -9.42
CA THR A 156 25.25 -5.83 -8.59
C THR A 156 24.71 -7.13 -9.15
N TYR A 157 24.44 -7.18 -10.45
CA TYR A 157 23.98 -8.41 -11.11
C TYR A 157 25.00 -9.54 -10.98
N ALA A 158 26.29 -9.25 -11.18
CA ALA A 158 27.37 -10.22 -10.96
C ALA A 158 27.39 -10.80 -9.54
N MET A 159 27.15 -9.96 -8.53
CA MET A 159 27.06 -10.38 -7.14
C MET A 159 25.86 -11.31 -6.91
N LEU A 160 24.69 -10.97 -7.46
CA LEU A 160 23.47 -11.80 -7.35
C LEU A 160 23.69 -13.17 -7.98
N CYS A 161 24.19 -13.22 -9.22
CA CYS A 161 24.49 -14.48 -9.92
C CYS A 161 25.52 -15.34 -9.17
N ARG A 162 26.55 -14.73 -8.59
CA ARG A 162 27.54 -15.45 -7.79
C ARG A 162 26.92 -16.07 -6.53
N ASN A 163 26.06 -15.32 -5.82
CA ASN A 163 25.38 -15.84 -4.64
C ASN A 163 24.37 -16.94 -5.00
N ALA A 164 23.67 -16.82 -6.14
CA ALA A 164 22.77 -17.85 -6.64
C ALA A 164 23.49 -19.19 -6.89
N ARG A 165 24.71 -19.15 -7.44
CA ARG A 165 25.54 -20.35 -7.64
C ARG A 165 26.06 -20.98 -6.35
N ALA A 166 26.09 -20.23 -5.25
CA ALA A 166 26.59 -20.70 -3.97
C ALA A 166 25.53 -21.46 -3.16
N ILE A 167 24.25 -21.37 -3.55
CA ILE A 167 23.14 -22.09 -2.95
C ILE A 167 22.84 -23.35 -3.77
N ASP A 168 22.54 -24.44 -3.07
CA ASP A 168 22.17 -25.70 -3.69
C ASP A 168 20.65 -25.76 -3.94
N GLY A 169 20.28 -25.98 -5.20
CA GLY A 169 18.89 -26.09 -5.63
C GLY A 169 18.17 -24.75 -5.94
N PRO A 170 17.04 -24.81 -6.69
CA PRO A 170 16.23 -23.64 -7.01
C PRO A 170 15.49 -23.13 -5.77
N SER A 171 15.30 -21.81 -5.66
CA SER A 171 14.53 -21.24 -4.56
C SER A 171 13.03 -21.43 -4.75
N ASP A 172 12.30 -21.57 -3.63
CA ASP A 172 10.85 -21.46 -3.64
C ASP A 172 10.42 -20.06 -4.10
N ALA A 173 9.47 -20.00 -5.04
CA ALA A 173 8.89 -18.75 -5.51
C ALA A 173 8.39 -17.87 -4.35
N LEU A 174 8.41 -16.54 -4.53
CA LEU A 174 7.69 -15.65 -3.64
C LEU A 174 6.19 -15.94 -3.72
N CYS A 175 5.49 -15.87 -2.59
CA CYS A 175 4.04 -16.11 -2.57
C CYS A 175 3.30 -15.02 -3.38
N GLU A 176 2.98 -15.28 -4.64
CA GLU A 176 2.34 -14.31 -5.55
C GLU A 176 0.89 -13.96 -5.17
N LYS A 177 0.24 -14.83 -4.39
CA LYS A 177 -1.18 -14.69 -4.04
C LYS A 177 -1.40 -13.84 -2.79
N ALA A 178 -0.38 -13.63 -1.96
CA ALA A 178 -0.49 -12.81 -0.78
C ALA A 178 -0.66 -11.33 -1.18
N THR A 179 -1.79 -10.72 -0.82
CA THR A 179 -2.07 -9.29 -1.02
C THR A 179 -2.87 -8.69 0.13
N PRO A 180 -2.76 -7.39 0.41
CA PRO A 180 -3.48 -6.76 1.50
C PRO A 180 -4.99 -6.75 1.23
N LYS A 181 -5.79 -6.89 2.29
CA LYS A 181 -7.26 -6.98 2.18
C LYS A 181 -7.90 -5.71 1.62
N SER A 182 -7.24 -4.56 1.78
CA SER A 182 -7.77 -3.28 1.32
C SER A 182 -7.62 -3.07 -0.20
N LEU A 183 -6.79 -3.89 -0.89
CA LEU A 183 -6.59 -3.82 -2.34
C LEU A 183 -7.91 -3.93 -3.12
N ARG A 184 -8.85 -4.76 -2.65
CA ARG A 184 -10.16 -4.93 -3.30
C ARG A 184 -11.03 -3.66 -3.35
N PHE A 185 -10.67 -2.63 -2.58
CA PHE A 185 -11.40 -1.36 -2.53
C PHE A 185 -10.86 -0.31 -3.52
N VAL A 186 -9.67 -0.51 -4.10
CA VAL A 186 -9.10 0.48 -5.03
C VAL A 186 -9.87 0.43 -6.34
N ASP A 187 -10.41 1.58 -6.75
CA ASP A 187 -11.17 1.77 -8.00
C ASP A 187 -12.34 0.81 -8.25
N THR A 188 -12.93 0.26 -7.19
CA THR A 188 -14.11 -0.61 -7.27
C THR A 188 -15.39 0.05 -6.74
N LEU A 189 -16.55 -0.47 -7.16
CA LEU A 189 -17.85 -0.11 -6.55
C LEU A 189 -17.91 -0.49 -5.07
N GLU A 190 -17.33 -1.63 -4.68
CA GLU A 190 -17.19 -2.03 -3.27
C GLU A 190 -16.39 -0.97 -2.50
N GLY A 191 -15.31 -0.46 -3.10
CA GLY A 191 -14.49 0.62 -2.57
C GLY A 191 -15.24 1.91 -2.36
N LYS A 192 -16.01 2.37 -3.35
CA LYS A 192 -16.85 3.58 -3.22
C LYS A 192 -17.81 3.46 -2.03
N LYS A 193 -18.48 2.31 -1.89
CA LYS A 193 -19.39 2.03 -0.76
C LYS A 193 -18.64 2.00 0.57
N GLU A 194 -17.49 1.35 0.63
CA GLU A 194 -16.67 1.29 1.84
C GLU A 194 -16.15 2.67 2.25
N ALA A 195 -15.74 3.49 1.27
CA ALA A 195 -15.31 4.86 1.50
C ALA A 195 -16.45 5.70 2.10
N SER A 196 -17.67 5.61 1.57
CA SER A 196 -18.85 6.28 2.16
C SER A 196 -19.11 5.85 3.60
N ILE A 197 -19.01 4.54 3.90
CA ILE A 197 -19.16 4.03 5.27
C ILE A 197 -18.11 4.64 6.20
N ARG A 198 -16.84 4.61 5.80
CA ARG A 198 -15.72 5.13 6.61
C ARG A 198 -15.81 6.65 6.78
N LEU A 199 -16.22 7.36 5.74
CA LEU A 199 -16.45 8.81 5.79
C LEU A 199 -17.52 9.15 6.83
N ILE A 200 -18.69 8.50 6.78
CA ILE A 200 -19.78 8.72 7.74
C ILE A 200 -19.33 8.37 9.17
N MET A 201 -18.60 7.27 9.35
CA MET A 201 -18.03 6.91 10.66
C MET A 201 -17.15 8.02 11.22
N LYS A 202 -16.26 8.59 10.40
CA LYS A 202 -15.34 9.67 10.80
C LYS A 202 -16.07 10.99 11.05
N SER A 203 -16.94 11.40 10.14
CA SER A 203 -17.64 12.68 10.21
C SER A 203 -18.66 12.75 11.34
N LEU A 204 -19.35 11.64 11.64
CA LEU A 204 -20.40 11.60 12.65
C LEU A 204 -19.98 10.94 13.97
N HIS A 205 -18.73 10.46 14.06
CA HIS A 205 -18.22 9.70 15.21
C HIS A 205 -19.13 8.52 15.61
N ILE A 206 -19.66 7.81 14.61
CA ILE A 206 -20.55 6.67 14.83
C ILE A 206 -19.88 5.33 14.49
N LYS A 207 -20.43 4.26 15.06
CA LYS A 207 -19.99 2.89 14.77
C LYS A 207 -20.43 2.47 13.35
N ARG A 208 -19.64 1.56 12.76
CA ARG A 208 -19.86 1.00 11.42
C ARG A 208 -21.28 0.51 11.13
N ALA A 209 -21.92 -0.17 12.10
CA ALA A 209 -23.28 -0.67 11.92
C ALA A 209 -24.30 0.45 11.70
N ALA A 210 -24.14 1.60 12.37
CA ALA A 210 -24.98 2.77 12.15
C ALA A 210 -24.66 3.42 10.79
N ALA A 211 -23.37 3.60 10.47
CA ALA A 211 -22.96 4.15 9.17
C ALA A 211 -23.48 3.36 7.97
N LYS A 212 -23.49 2.02 8.05
CA LYS A 212 -24.08 1.16 7.01
C LYS A 212 -25.56 1.45 6.75
N LYS A 213 -26.34 1.77 7.79
CA LYS A 213 -27.76 2.12 7.66
C LYS A 213 -27.93 3.42 6.88
N TYR A 214 -27.09 4.44 7.15
CA TYR A 214 -27.12 5.69 6.40
C TYR A 214 -26.84 5.49 4.91
N VAL A 215 -25.82 4.69 4.57
CA VAL A 215 -25.50 4.39 3.16
C VAL A 215 -26.66 3.66 2.47
N ALA A 216 -27.24 2.64 3.11
CA ALA A 216 -28.38 1.91 2.56
C ALA A 216 -29.61 2.82 2.32
N SER A 217 -29.95 3.67 3.28
CA SER A 217 -31.06 4.62 3.12
C SER A 217 -30.81 5.68 2.04
N ALA A 218 -29.55 6.06 1.80
CA ALA A 218 -29.19 6.96 0.72
C ALA A 218 -29.36 6.29 -0.66
N GLU A 219 -28.90 5.03 -0.79
CA GLU A 219 -29.06 4.21 -2.01
C GLU A 219 -30.54 3.99 -2.34
N GLU A 220 -31.38 3.69 -1.35
CA GLU A 220 -32.83 3.54 -1.53
C GLU A 220 -33.49 4.82 -2.06
N ARG A 221 -33.11 5.99 -1.53
CA ARG A 221 -33.66 7.28 -1.97
C ARG A 221 -33.22 7.65 -3.39
N ALA A 222 -31.97 7.36 -3.76
CA ALA A 222 -31.47 7.60 -5.10
C ALA A 222 -32.26 6.79 -6.14
N ASN A 223 -32.54 5.51 -5.86
CA ASN A 223 -33.30 4.63 -6.75
C ASN A 223 -34.78 5.04 -6.91
N ILE A 224 -35.38 5.71 -5.91
CA ILE A 224 -36.75 6.24 -6.00
C ILE A 224 -36.80 7.53 -6.84
N GLY A 225 -35.71 8.31 -6.87
CA GLY A 225 -35.62 9.57 -7.60
C GLY A 225 -35.47 9.44 -9.13
N GLU A 226 -34.99 8.29 -9.63
CA GLU A 226 -34.83 8.02 -11.07
C GLU A 226 -36.12 7.49 -11.75
N SER A 227 -37.22 7.37 -11.00
CA SER A 227 -38.45 6.72 -11.46
C SER A 227 -39.60 7.68 -11.84
N TRP A 228 -39.31 8.96 -12.13
CA TRP A 228 -40.28 9.99 -12.54
C TRP A 228 -39.97 10.60 -13.91
#